data_AF-A0A7X7IA90-F1
#
_entry.id   AF-A0A7X7IA90-F1
#
_cell.length_a   1.000
_cell.length_b   1.000
_cell.length_c   1.000
_cell.angle_alpha   90.00
_cell.angle_beta   90.00
_cell.angle_gamma   90.00
#
_symmetry.space_group_name_H-M   'P 1'
#
loop_
_entity.id
_entity.type
_entity.pdbx_description
1 polymer ?
#
loop_
_entity_poly.entity_id
_entity_poly.type
_entity_poly.pdbx_seq_one_letter_code
_entity_poly.pdbx_strand_id
1 'polypeptide(L)'
;MNKYGPVPHIKMPSRTWPDKVLSQSPIWCSVDLRDGNQALINPMTPDQKMRFFNMLVRTGFKEIEISFPAASKADYDFTRA
;
A
#
# COMPACT_ATOMS: atom_id res chain seq x y z
N MET A 1 -31.25 0.73 19.02
CA MET A 1 -30.36 1.60 18.21
C MET A 1 -29.02 1.68 18.92
N ASN A 2 -27.99 0.96 18.44
CA ASN A 2 -26.56 1.16 18.78
C ASN A 2 -25.72 0.27 17.84
N LYS A 3 -25.75 0.58 16.54
CA LYS A 3 -24.99 -0.17 15.52
C LYS A 3 -23.49 0.07 15.64
N TYR A 4 -23.09 1.18 16.24
CA TYR A 4 -21.71 1.61 16.41
C TYR A 4 -21.49 2.07 17.83
N GLY A 5 -20.42 1.58 18.45
CA GLY A 5 -19.98 1.98 19.79
C GLY A 5 -18.73 2.88 19.73
N PRO A 6 -18.36 3.51 20.84
CA PRO A 6 -17.14 4.31 20.91
C PRO A 6 -15.90 3.43 20.74
N VAL A 7 -14.86 3.97 20.09
CA VAL A 7 -13.55 3.32 20.00
C VAL A 7 -12.93 3.26 21.41
N PRO A 8 -12.36 2.12 21.83
CA PRO A 8 -11.70 2.01 23.12
C PRO A 8 -10.57 3.04 23.30
N HIS A 9 -10.49 3.64 24.49
CA HIS A 9 -9.43 4.57 24.81
C HIS A 9 -8.11 3.83 25.09
N ILE A 10 -7.08 4.09 24.29
CA ILE A 10 -5.76 3.48 24.46
C ILE A 10 -4.91 4.37 25.38
N LYS A 11 -4.65 3.90 26.61
CA LYS A 11 -3.80 4.60 27.58
C LYS A 11 -2.33 4.34 27.29
N MET A 12 -1.62 5.35 26.81
CA MET A 12 -0.16 5.37 26.70
C MET A 12 0.39 6.59 27.46
N PRO A 13 0.47 6.53 28.81
CA PRO A 13 0.83 7.69 29.62
C PRO A 13 2.24 8.22 29.31
N SER A 14 3.16 7.34 28.92
CA SER A 14 4.55 7.67 28.61
C SER A 14 4.84 7.73 27.10
N ARG A 15 3.84 8.06 26.26
CA ARG A 15 4.06 8.23 24.82
C ARG A 15 4.98 9.41 24.56
N THR A 16 5.93 9.23 23.64
CA THR A 16 6.93 10.26 23.32
C THR A 16 6.76 10.86 21.93
N TRP A 17 5.89 10.29 21.08
CA TRP A 17 5.65 10.79 19.74
C TRP A 17 5.13 12.24 19.66
N PRO A 18 4.38 12.81 20.65
CA PRO A 18 3.94 14.20 20.58
C PRO A 18 5.09 15.22 20.60
N ASP A 19 6.22 14.88 21.24
CA ASP A 19 7.37 15.77 21.40
C ASP A 19 8.46 15.54 20.34
N LYS A 20 8.28 14.55 19.45
CA LYS A 20 9.26 14.20 18.43
C LYS A 20 8.94 14.88 17.11
N VAL A 21 9.96 15.50 16.52
CA VAL A 21 9.93 16.01 15.14
C VAL A 21 10.63 15.00 14.23
N LEU A 22 10.01 14.64 13.11
CA LEU A 22 10.61 13.75 12.11
C LEU A 22 11.84 14.41 11.50
N SER A 23 12.99 13.73 11.55
CA SER A 23 14.27 14.21 11.01
C SER A 23 14.77 13.44 9.80
N GLN A 24 14.11 12.32 9.46
CA GLN A 24 14.51 11.42 8.38
C GLN A 24 13.26 10.88 7.69
N SER A 25 13.39 10.57 6.39
CA SER A 25 12.34 9.88 5.65
C SER A 25 12.20 8.45 6.17
N PRO A 26 10.97 7.92 6.30
CA PRO A 26 10.78 6.50 6.51
C PRO A 26 11.16 5.72 5.24
N ILE A 27 11.22 4.40 5.38
CA ILE A 27 11.17 3.48 4.24
C ILE A 27 9.75 3.49 3.71
N TRP A 28 9.61 3.72 2.41
CA TRP A 28 8.32 3.75 1.73
C TRP A 28 8.06 2.43 1.00
N CYS A 29 6.90 1.85 1.23
CA CYS A 29 6.36 0.74 0.46
C CYS A 29 5.10 1.19 -0.27
N SER A 30 5.12 1.17 -1.60
CA SER A 30 3.95 1.45 -2.43
C SER A 30 3.13 0.17 -2.61
N VAL A 31 1.82 0.27 -2.41
CA VAL A 31 0.87 -0.87 -2.53
C VAL A 31 -0.11 -0.69 -3.69
N ASP A 32 0.15 0.29 -4.55
CA ASP A 32 -0.75 0.73 -5.61
C ASP A 32 -1.08 -0.37 -6.62
N LEU A 33 -0.13 -1.26 -6.93
CA LEU A 33 -0.30 -2.34 -7.92
C LEU A 33 -1.11 -3.53 -7.39
N ARG A 34 -1.27 -3.65 -6.06
CA ARG A 34 -2.07 -4.70 -5.41
C ARG A 34 -3.32 -4.11 -4.75
N ASP A 35 -3.15 -3.42 -3.63
CA ASP A 35 -4.27 -2.91 -2.83
C ASP A 35 -5.03 -1.80 -3.58
N GLY A 36 -4.29 -0.86 -4.17
CA GLY A 36 -4.87 0.19 -5.01
C GLY A 36 -5.61 -0.38 -6.22
N ASN A 37 -4.97 -1.32 -6.94
CA ASN A 37 -5.55 -1.98 -8.10
C ASN A 37 -6.83 -2.77 -7.77
N GLN A 38 -6.90 -3.41 -6.60
CA GLN A 38 -8.07 -4.19 -6.16
C GLN A 38 -9.28 -3.29 -5.82
N ALA A 39 -9.04 -2.02 -5.47
CA ALA A 39 -10.11 -1.06 -5.19
C ALA A 39 -10.72 -0.42 -6.44
N LEU A 40 -10.13 -0.62 -7.63
CA LEU A 40 -10.64 -0.05 -8.88
C LEU A 40 -11.88 -0.81 -9.37
N ILE A 41 -12.88 -0.06 -9.87
CA ILE A 41 -14.04 -0.65 -10.57
C ILE A 41 -13.56 -1.47 -11.78
N ASN A 42 -12.62 -0.90 -12.53
CA ASN A 42 -11.94 -1.55 -13.66
C ASN A 42 -10.46 -1.73 -13.29
N PRO A 43 -10.02 -2.96 -13.02
CA PRO A 43 -8.62 -3.24 -12.70
C PRO A 43 -7.67 -2.81 -13.83
N MET A 44 -6.44 -2.49 -13.47
CA MET A 44 -5.39 -2.15 -14.44
C MET A 44 -5.08 -3.33 -15.36
N THR A 45 -4.93 -3.01 -16.64
CA THR A 45 -4.33 -3.91 -17.64
C THR A 45 -2.84 -4.13 -17.36
N PRO A 46 -2.22 -5.20 -17.90
CA PRO A 46 -0.78 -5.45 -17.74
C PRO A 46 0.12 -4.25 -18.16
N ASP A 47 -0.20 -3.59 -19.27
CA ASP A 47 0.56 -2.42 -19.74
C ASP A 47 0.44 -1.23 -18.79
N GLN A 48 -0.74 -1.01 -18.23
CA GLN A 48 -0.97 0.03 -17.22
C GLN A 48 -0.21 -0.28 -15.93
N LYS A 49 -0.21 -1.56 -15.48
CA LYS A 49 0.58 -1.99 -14.33
C LYS A 49 2.07 -1.77 -14.56
N MET A 50 2.60 -2.17 -15.72
CA MET A 50 4.02 -1.99 -16.04
C MET A 50 4.39 -0.51 -16.15
N ARG A 51 3.55 0.33 -16.74
CA ARG A 51 3.76 1.79 -16.78
C ARG A 51 3.81 2.38 -15.38
N PHE A 52 2.91 1.97 -14.49
CA PHE A 52 2.84 2.47 -13.12
C PHE A 52 4.02 1.99 -12.27
N PHE A 53 4.40 0.72 -12.40
CA PHE A 53 5.61 0.16 -11.79
C PHE A 53 6.86 0.97 -12.17
N ASN A 54 7.07 1.20 -13.47
CA ASN A 54 8.20 1.99 -13.95
C ASN A 54 8.22 3.42 -13.41
N MET A 55 7.04 4.04 -13.26
CA MET A 55 6.92 5.35 -12.65
C MET A 55 7.34 5.31 -11.17
N LEU A 56 6.85 4.34 -10.38
CA LEU A 56 7.21 4.20 -8.96
C LEU A 56 8.72 3.99 -8.78
N VAL A 57 9.33 3.16 -9.62
CA VAL A 57 10.79 2.94 -9.64
C VAL A 57 11.52 4.25 -9.94
N ARG A 58 11.09 5.02 -10.97
CA ARG A 58 11.68 6.32 -11.33
C ARG A 58 11.54 7.37 -10.22
N THR A 59 10.44 7.35 -9.48
CA THR A 59 10.22 8.24 -8.31
C THR A 59 11.15 7.90 -7.14
N GLY A 60 11.66 6.67 -7.09
CA GLY A 60 12.66 6.24 -6.10
C GLY A 60 12.15 5.28 -5.03
N PHE A 61 10.93 4.74 -5.17
CA PHE A 61 10.44 3.68 -4.28
C PHE A 61 11.38 2.47 -4.34
N LYS A 62 11.66 1.90 -3.17
CA LYS A 62 12.53 0.73 -3.01
C LYS A 62 11.76 -0.53 -2.62
N GLU A 63 10.56 -0.36 -2.06
CA GLU A 63 9.63 -1.42 -1.76
C GLU A 63 8.32 -1.15 -2.52
N ILE A 64 7.86 -2.14 -3.29
CA ILE A 64 6.62 -2.06 -4.08
C ILE A 64 5.91 -3.42 -4.00
N GLU A 65 4.69 -3.43 -3.50
CA GLU A 65 3.81 -4.60 -3.53
C GLU A 65 3.15 -4.71 -4.91
N ILE A 66 3.61 -5.66 -5.71
CA ILE A 66 3.27 -5.75 -7.15
C ILE A 66 2.03 -6.60 -7.47
N SER A 67 1.62 -7.51 -6.57
CA SER A 67 0.60 -8.52 -6.88
C SER A 67 0.24 -9.39 -5.67
N PHE A 68 -0.91 -10.08 -5.73
CA PHE A 68 -1.26 -11.21 -4.87
C PHE A 68 -1.36 -12.53 -5.69
N PRO A 69 -0.23 -13.17 -6.01
CA PRO A 69 -0.15 -14.19 -7.06
C PRO A 69 -0.87 -15.51 -6.71
N ALA A 70 -1.09 -15.79 -5.42
CA ALA A 70 -1.82 -16.98 -4.99
C ALA A 70 -3.35 -16.88 -5.22
N ALA A 71 -3.87 -15.66 -5.37
CA ALA A 71 -5.31 -15.41 -5.47
C ALA A 71 -5.79 -15.08 -6.89
N SER A 72 -4.88 -14.77 -7.82
CA SER A 72 -5.23 -14.31 -9.16
C SER A 72 -4.20 -14.73 -10.21
N LYS A 73 -4.70 -15.31 -11.32
CA LYS A 73 -3.87 -15.69 -12.48
C LYS A 73 -3.23 -14.48 -13.15
N ALA A 74 -3.95 -13.36 -13.25
CA ALA A 74 -3.42 -12.14 -13.85
C ALA A 74 -2.26 -11.55 -13.01
N ASP A 75 -2.36 -11.64 -11.69
CA ASP A 75 -1.32 -11.21 -10.76
C ASP A 75 -0.12 -12.15 -10.78
N TYR A 76 -0.37 -13.46 -10.85
CA TYR A 76 0.67 -14.46 -11.07
C TYR A 76 1.44 -14.19 -12.36
N ASP A 77 0.74 -13.93 -13.47
CA ASP A 77 1.36 -13.68 -14.77
C ASP A 77 2.17 -12.38 -14.77
N PHE A 78 1.65 -11.32 -14.14
CA PHE A 78 2.39 -10.06 -13.99
C PHE A 78 3.67 -10.22 -13.16
N THR A 79 3.66 -11.06 -12.13
CA THR A 79 4.85 -11.35 -11.30
C THR A 79 5.98 -12.00 -12.10
N ARG A 80 5.64 -12.70 -13.19
CA ARG A 80 6.57 -13.51 -14.00
C ARG A 80 7.04 -12.82 -15.27
N ALA A 81 6.43 -11.68 -15.62
CA ALA A 81 6.71 -10.91 -16.81
C ALA A 81 8.03 -10.12 -16.73
#